data_AF-A0A922F2A8-F1
#
_entry.id   AF-A0A922F2A8-F1
#
_cell.length_a   1.000
_cell.length_b   1.000
_cell.length_c   1.000
_cell.angle_alpha   90.00
_cell.angle_beta   90.00
_cell.angle_gamma   90.00
#
_symmetry.space_group_name_H-M   'P 1'
#
loop_
_entity.id
_entity.type
_entity.pdbx_description
1 polymer ?
#
loop_
_entity_poly.entity_id
_entity_poly.type
_entity_poly.pdbx_seq_one_letter_code
_entity_poly.pdbx_strand_id
1 'polypeptide(L)'
;MQPSNSFKDVGQYVEEILDKTSALLLSEITEDTIKQHGERLGAVVSNCIRERLSAELKADTRSYLNAAYTEGFGVARMMFQNTGSHNQFRCL
;
A
#
# COMPACT_ATOMS: atom_id res chain seq x y z
N MET A 1 6.05 -20.19 -14.21
CA MET A 1 6.48 -18.87 -13.71
C MET A 1 5.93 -18.72 -12.30
N GLN A 2 6.79 -18.78 -11.28
CA GLN A 2 6.37 -18.49 -9.91
C GLN A 2 6.05 -17.00 -9.80
N PRO A 3 4.92 -16.60 -9.20
CA PRO A 3 4.75 -15.22 -8.81
C PRO A 3 5.70 -14.96 -7.64
N SER A 4 6.87 -14.39 -7.94
CA SER A 4 7.77 -13.84 -6.92
C SER A 4 7.25 -12.49 -6.47
N ASN A 5 6.04 -12.45 -5.93
CA ASN A 5 5.58 -11.29 -5.19
C ASN A 5 5.88 -11.57 -3.73
N SER A 6 7.00 -11.06 -3.26
CA SER A 6 7.29 -10.94 -1.83
C SER A 6 6.28 -9.96 -1.25
N PHE A 7 5.05 -10.41 -1.01
CA PHE A 7 4.13 -9.66 -0.16
C PHE A 7 4.77 -9.58 1.21
N LYS A 8 4.84 -8.36 1.73
CA LYS A 8 5.35 -8.16 3.09
C LYS A 8 4.39 -8.83 4.05
N ASP A 9 4.97 -9.49 5.03
CA ASP A 9 4.21 -9.91 6.20
C ASP A 9 3.45 -8.70 6.75
N VAL A 10 2.22 -8.93 7.22
CA VAL A 10 1.35 -7.83 7.70
C VAL A 10 2.03 -7.09 8.86
N GLY A 11 2.74 -7.80 9.73
CA GLY A 11 3.53 -7.21 10.81
C GLY A 11 4.62 -6.29 10.26
N GLN A 12 5.41 -6.77 9.30
CA GLN A 12 6.44 -5.95 8.64
C GLN A 12 5.85 -4.70 7.97
N TYR A 13 4.69 -4.80 7.33
CA TYR A 13 4.03 -3.64 6.73
C TYR A 13 3.61 -2.60 7.78
N VAL A 14 3.07 -3.02 8.93
CA VAL A 14 2.73 -2.11 10.02
C VAL A 14 3.97 -1.40 10.57
N GLU A 15 5.06 -2.13 10.82
CA GLU A 15 6.31 -1.54 11.30
C GLU A 15 6.84 -0.48 10.32
N GLU A 16 6.80 -0.74 9.02
CA GLU A 16 7.22 0.25 8.02
C GLU A 16 6.38 1.54 8.03
N ILE A 17 5.07 1.43 8.29
CA ILE A 17 4.19 2.61 8.45
C ILE A 17 4.61 3.40 9.68
N LEU A 18 4.89 2.72 10.79
CA LEU A 18 5.31 3.35 12.05
C LEU A 18 6.68 4.04 11.90
N ASP A 19 7.64 3.38 11.25
CA ASP A 19 8.96 3.93 10.97
C ASP A 19 8.88 5.18 10.09
N LYS A 20 8.11 5.12 8.99
CA LYS A 20 7.89 6.27 8.10
C LYS A 20 7.20 7.42 8.81
N THR A 21 6.17 7.13 9.60
CA THR A 21 5.46 8.15 10.39
C THR A 21 6.40 8.84 11.37
N SER A 22 7.23 8.06 12.06
CA SER A 22 8.20 8.57 13.04
C SER A 22 9.28 9.41 12.36
N ALA A 23 9.83 8.94 11.24
CA ALA A 23 10.82 9.69 10.46
C ALA A 23 10.26 11.03 9.97
N LEU A 24 9.02 11.04 9.46
CA LEU A 24 8.34 12.26 9.03
C LEU A 24 8.12 13.22 10.20
N LEU A 25 7.60 12.72 11.32
CA LEU A 25 7.40 13.52 12.53
C LEU A 25 8.70 14.23 12.96
N LEU A 26 9.80 13.47 13.05
CA LEU A 26 11.10 14.00 13.44
C LEU A 26 11.67 14.99 12.42
N SER A 27 11.43 14.77 11.12
CA SER A 27 11.89 15.69 10.07
C SER A 27 11.18 17.04 10.07
N GLU A 28 9.92 17.08 10.53
CA GLU A 28 9.08 18.28 10.49
C GLU A 28 9.16 19.10 11.80
N ILE A 29 9.63 18.50 12.89
CA ILE A 29 9.86 19.19 14.17
C ILE A 29 11.32 19.64 14.24
N THR A 30 11.59 20.83 13.70
CA THR A 30 12.89 21.50 13.78
C THR A 30 12.76 22.80 14.54
N GLU A 31 13.89 23.36 15.00
CA GLU A 31 13.87 24.65 15.70
C GLU A 31 13.25 25.75 14.84
N ASP A 32 13.51 25.73 13.53
CA ASP A 32 12.96 26.71 12.58
C ASP A 32 11.46 26.55 12.40
N THR A 33 10.95 25.32 12.24
CA THR A 33 9.51 25.10 12.09
C THR A 33 8.75 25.40 13.37
N ILE A 34 9.34 25.13 14.55
CA ILE A 34 8.79 25.53 15.84
C ILE A 34 8.67 27.07 15.92
N LYS A 35 9.74 27.80 15.59
CA LYS A 35 9.72 29.27 15.60
C LYS A 35 8.74 29.85 14.59
N GLN A 36 8.64 29.25 13.41
CA GLN A 36 7.77 29.72 12.33
C GLN A 36 6.29 29.49 12.62
N HIS A 37 5.94 28.33 13.18
CA HIS A 37 4.54 27.91 13.31
C HIS A 37 3.96 28.04 14.72
N GLY A 38 4.80 28.08 15.76
CA GLY A 38 4.39 28.25 17.15
C GLY A 38 3.26 27.30 17.56
N GLU A 39 2.15 27.86 18.03
CA GLU A 39 0.96 27.10 18.44
C GLU A 39 0.35 26.25 17.31
N ARG A 40 0.57 26.61 16.05
CA ARG A 40 0.04 25.88 14.88
C ARG A 40 0.92 24.71 14.45
N LEU A 41 2.08 24.51 15.09
CA LEU A 41 3.03 23.46 14.71
C LEU A 41 2.36 22.08 14.62
N GLY A 42 1.56 21.71 15.61
CA GLY A 42 0.87 20.41 15.63
C GLY A 42 -0.04 20.19 14.41
N ALA A 43 -0.78 21.22 13.99
CA ALA A 43 -1.63 21.14 12.80
C ALA A 43 -0.82 21.05 11.50
N VAL A 44 0.30 21.78 11.41
CA VAL A 44 1.20 21.74 10.24
C VAL A 44 1.83 20.36 10.10
N VAL A 45 2.42 19.84 11.18
CA VAL A 45 3.05 18.52 11.21
C VAL A 45 2.03 17.41 10.91
N SER A 46 0.85 17.46 11.53
CA SER A 46 -0.23 16.50 11.26
C SER A 46 -0.67 16.50 9.79
N ASN A 47 -0.80 17.69 9.19
CA ASN A 47 -1.13 17.80 7.77
C ASN A 47 -0.01 17.23 6.89
N CYS A 48 1.24 17.54 7.18
CA CYS A 48 2.39 17.03 6.42
C CYS A 48 2.46 15.50 6.44
N ILE A 49 2.35 14.90 7.63
CA ILE A 49 2.31 13.44 7.81
C ILE A 49 1.16 12.84 7.00
N ARG A 50 -0.05 13.40 7.12
CA ARG A 50 -1.24 12.91 6.42
C ARG A 50 -1.08 12.99 4.91
N GLU A 51 -0.58 14.09 4.38
CA GLU A 51 -0.40 14.29 2.94
C GLU A 51 0.63 13.32 2.36
N ARG A 52 1.80 13.18 3.00
CA ARG A 52 2.86 12.30 2.54
C ARG A 52 2.49 10.82 2.67
N LEU A 53 2.02 10.38 3.84
CA LEU A 53 1.65 8.98 4.04
C LEU A 53 0.41 8.58 3.23
N SER A 54 -0.59 9.46 3.05
CA SER A 54 -1.77 9.09 2.28
C SER A 54 -1.42 8.74 0.83
N ALA A 55 -0.51 9.49 0.21
CA ALA A 55 -0.07 9.22 -1.16
C ALA A 55 0.63 7.86 -1.27
N GLU A 56 1.58 7.58 -0.36
CA GLU A 56 2.32 6.32 -0.34
C GLU A 56 1.41 5.12 -0.06
N LEU A 57 0.60 5.19 1.01
CA LEU A 57 -0.30 4.09 1.39
C LEU A 57 -1.33 3.77 0.29
N LYS A 58 -1.81 4.78 -0.45
CA LYS A 58 -2.69 4.56 -1.61
C LYS A 58 -1.96 3.79 -2.72
N ALA A 59 -0.71 4.13 -3.00
CA ALA A 59 0.08 3.44 -4.01
C ALA A 59 0.34 1.97 -3.60
N ASP A 60 0.76 1.75 -2.34
CA ASP A 60 0.99 0.41 -1.80
C ASP A 60 -0.28 -0.44 -1.83
N THR A 61 -1.39 0.10 -1.29
CA THR A 61 -2.68 -0.59 -1.27
C THR A 61 -3.16 -0.96 -2.67
N ARG A 62 -2.94 -0.09 -3.66
CA ARG A 62 -3.28 -0.38 -5.06
C ARG A 62 -2.44 -1.52 -5.63
N SER A 63 -1.15 -1.59 -5.28
CA SER A 63 -0.28 -2.71 -5.65
C SER A 63 -0.80 -4.03 -5.07
N TYR A 64 -1.15 -4.05 -3.77
CA TYR A 64 -1.73 -5.23 -3.12
C TYR A 64 -3.04 -5.68 -3.79
N LEU A 65 -3.95 -4.75 -4.08
CA LEU A 65 -5.22 -5.05 -4.77
C LEU A 65 -4.98 -5.66 -6.16
N ASN A 66 -4.10 -5.05 -6.96
CA ASN A 66 -3.79 -5.56 -8.29
C ASN A 66 -3.23 -6.99 -8.25
N ALA A 67 -2.38 -7.26 -7.26
CA ALA A 67 -1.79 -8.57 -7.09
C ALA A 67 -2.83 -9.61 -6.64
N ALA A 68 -3.70 -9.27 -5.68
CA ALA A 68 -4.82 -10.12 -5.27
C ALA A 68 -5.78 -10.43 -6.44
N TYR A 69 -6.09 -9.43 -7.27
CA TYR A 69 -6.90 -9.64 -8.49
C TYR A 69 -6.22 -10.58 -9.49
N THR A 70 -4.92 -10.38 -9.71
CA THR A 70 -4.14 -11.19 -10.66
C THR A 70 -4.06 -12.64 -10.20
N GLU A 71 -3.81 -12.87 -8.91
CA GLU A 71 -3.75 -14.20 -8.32
C GLU A 71 -5.12 -14.87 -8.29
N GLY A 72 -6.17 -14.16 -7.88
CA GLY A 72 -7.54 -14.67 -7.92
C GLY A 72 -7.98 -15.08 -9.32
N PHE A 73 -7.66 -14.25 -10.32
CA PHE A 73 -7.92 -14.59 -11.73
C PHE A 73 -7.09 -15.81 -12.20
N GLY A 74 -5.84 -15.92 -11.76
CA GLY A 74 -4.99 -17.08 -12.03
C GLY A 74 -5.57 -18.39 -11.47
N VAL A 75 -6.00 -18.36 -10.20
CA VAL A 75 -6.63 -19.52 -9.54
C VAL A 75 -7.93 -19.90 -10.25
N ALA A 76 -8.80 -18.93 -10.53
CA ALA A 76 -10.05 -19.19 -11.26
C ALA A 76 -9.78 -19.85 -12.61
N ARG A 77 -8.80 -19.33 -13.38
CA ARG A 77 -8.40 -19.91 -14.66
C ARG A 77 -7.94 -21.36 -14.52
N MET A 78 -7.13 -21.68 -13.51
CA MET A 78 -6.69 -23.06 -13.27
C MET A 78 -7.87 -23.97 -12.89
N MET A 79 -8.83 -23.49 -12.10
CA MET A 79 -10.05 -24.24 -11.77
C MET A 79 -10.89 -24.54 -13.02
N PHE A 80 -11.06 -23.57 -13.93
CA PHE A 80 -11.77 -23.79 -15.19
C PHE A 80 -11.04 -24.75 -16.15
N GLN A 81 -9.71 -24.69 -16.19
CA GLN A 81 -8.91 -25.58 -17.04
C GLN A 81 -8.85 -27.01 -16.50
N ASN A 82 -8.79 -27.20 -15.18
CA ASN A 82 -8.69 -28.52 -14.55
C ASN A 82 -10.04 -29.26 -14.43
N THR A 83 -11.18 -28.57 -14.59
CA THR A 83 -12.52 -29.17 -14.49
C THR A 83 -13.01 -29.87 -15.75
N GLY A 84 -12.17 -30.01 -16.80
CA GLY A 84 -12.41 -30.95 -17.90
C GLY A 84 -13.71 -30.76 -18.67
N SER A 85 -14.34 -29.59 -18.63
CA SER A 85 -15.51 -29.30 -19.44
C SER A 85 -15.09 -28.68 -20.76
N HIS A 86 -15.01 -29.56 -21.74
CA HIS A 86 -14.70 -29.33 -23.16
C HIS A 86 -15.74 -28.48 -23.90
N ASN A 87 -16.30 -27.43 -23.30
CA ASN A 87 -17.24 -26.53 -23.97
C ASN A 87 -16.59 -25.16 -24.19
N GLN A 88 -16.13 -25.00 -25.43
CA GLN A 88 -15.65 -23.79 -26.05
C GLN A 88 -16.75 -22.71 -26.01
N PHE A 89 -16.76 -21.87 -24.98
CA PHE A 89 -17.53 -20.63 -25.02
C PHE A 89 -16.71 -19.55 -25.71
N ARG A 90 -17.05 -19.28 -26.97
CA ARG A 90 -16.67 -18.06 -27.67
C ARG A 90 -17.34 -16.88 -26.97
N CYS A 91 -16.56 -15.92 -26.48
CA CYS A 91 -17.10 -14.58 -26.23
C CYS A 91 -17.61 -14.01 -27.55
N LEU A 92 -18.84 -13.51 -27.52
CA LEU A 92 -19.40 -12.60 -28.53
C LEU A 92 -18.71 -11.24 -28.44
#